data_AF-A0A1C0VLL9-F1
#
_entry.id   AF-A0A1C0VLL9-F1
#
_cell.length_a   1.000
_cell.length_b   1.000
_cell.length_c   1.000
_cell.angle_alpha   90.00
_cell.angle_beta   90.00
_cell.angle_gamma   90.00
#
_symmetry.space_group_name_H-M   'P 1'
#
loop_
_entity.id
_entity.type
_entity.pdbx_description
1 polymer ?
#
loop_
_entity_poly.entity_id
_entity_poly.type
_entity_poly.pdbx_seq_one_letter_code
_entity_poly.pdbx_strand_id
1 'polypeptide(L)'
;MARAGKALKQTLQDYGISQNRLAVTMGIARSTVHYWFNETQDPQADAIPAIVAALEAIEPAAARAFLEAYLGRSLTDWITPDPP
;
A
#
# COMPACT_ATOMS: atom_id res chain seq x y z
N MET A 1 13.19 -5.63 7.97
CA MET A 1 12.29 -4.92 7.05
C MET A 1 10.89 -5.45 7.29
N ALA A 2 9.98 -4.64 7.81
CA ALA A 2 8.61 -5.08 7.99
C ALA A 2 7.89 -5.15 6.63
N ARG A 3 6.80 -5.89 6.64
CA ARG A 3 6.03 -6.26 5.45
C ARG A 3 5.39 -5.06 4.76
N ALA A 4 5.02 -4.03 5.52
CA ALA A 4 4.34 -2.84 5.04
C ALA A 4 5.23 -1.94 4.16
N GLY A 5 6.47 -1.66 4.55
CA GLY A 5 7.38 -0.84 3.74
C GLY A 5 7.69 -1.49 2.39
N LYS A 6 7.92 -2.81 2.37
CA LYS A 6 8.13 -3.58 1.13
C LYS A 6 6.91 -3.56 0.22
N ALA A 7 5.72 -3.86 0.76
CA ALA A 7 4.47 -3.82 0.01
C ALA A 7 4.24 -2.43 -0.58
N LEU A 8 4.45 -1.37 0.21
CA LEU A 8 4.27 0.00 -0.24
C LEU A 8 5.22 0.34 -1.39
N LYS A 9 6.52 0.05 -1.21
CA LYS A 9 7.53 0.32 -2.22
C LYS A 9 7.21 -0.36 -3.54
N GLN A 10 6.86 -1.66 -3.48
CA GLN A 10 6.48 -2.43 -4.65
C GLN A 10 5.26 -1.81 -5.35
N THR A 11 4.18 -1.55 -4.61
CA THR A 11 2.96 -0.95 -5.19
C THR A 11 3.24 0.42 -5.85
N LEU A 12 4.01 1.28 -5.20
CA LEU A 12 4.33 2.60 -5.76
C LEU A 12 5.14 2.48 -7.06
N GLN A 13 6.04 1.49 -7.15
CA GLN A 13 6.82 1.23 -8.36
C GLN A 13 5.97 0.63 -9.49
N ASP A 14 5.17 -0.40 -9.19
CA ASP A 14 4.36 -1.13 -10.17
C ASP A 14 3.31 -0.24 -10.84
N TYR A 15 2.76 0.73 -10.09
CA TYR A 15 1.73 1.65 -10.57
C TYR A 15 2.26 3.04 -10.92
N GLY A 16 3.57 3.28 -10.84
CA GLY A 16 4.18 4.58 -11.15
C GLY A 16 3.70 5.72 -10.24
N ILE A 17 3.32 5.41 -9.00
CA ILE A 17 2.82 6.39 -8.03
C ILE A 17 4.01 7.00 -7.29
N SER A 18 4.17 8.32 -7.38
CA SER A 18 5.25 9.01 -6.67
C SER A 18 4.97 9.09 -5.15
N GLN A 19 6.03 9.04 -4.34
CA GLN A 19 5.95 9.24 -2.88
C GLN A 19 5.24 10.56 -2.53
N ASN A 20 5.45 11.61 -3.33
CA ASN A 20 4.82 12.91 -3.10
C ASN A 20 3.31 12.86 -3.35
N ARG A 21 2.87 12.16 -4.40
CA ARG A 21 1.45 12.00 -4.71
C ARG A 21 0.73 11.29 -3.55
N LEU A 22 1.30 10.20 -3.05
CA LEU A 22 0.75 9.50 -1.88
C LEU A 22 0.70 10.41 -0.65
N ALA A 23 1.79 11.13 -0.35
CA ALA A 23 1.86 12.02 0.82
C ALA A 23 0.79 13.12 0.79
N VAL A 24 0.59 13.76 -0.37
CA VAL A 24 -0.44 14.79 -0.57
C VAL A 24 -1.84 14.21 -0.39
N THR A 25 -2.12 13.05 -0.97
CA THR A 25 -3.42 12.38 -0.80
C THR A 25 -3.70 11.98 0.65
N MET A 26 -2.67 11.54 1.38
CA MET A 26 -2.78 11.19 2.80
C MET A 26 -2.82 12.41 3.74
N GLY A 27 -2.48 13.61 3.25
CA GLY A 27 -2.35 14.81 4.08
C GLY A 27 -1.19 14.76 5.08
N ILE A 28 -0.13 14.00 4.78
CA ILE A 28 1.05 13.85 5.65
C ILE A 28 2.32 14.40 5.00
N ALA A 29 3.40 14.51 5.78
CA ALA A 29 4.68 14.93 5.26
C ALA A 29 5.26 13.93 4.26
N ARG A 30 5.82 14.43 3.15
CA ARG A 30 6.54 13.60 2.16
C ARG A 30 7.70 12.82 2.79
N SER A 31 8.36 13.38 3.82
CA SER A 31 9.42 12.71 4.56
C SER A 31 8.94 11.40 5.20
N THR A 32 7.73 11.38 5.75
CA THR A 32 7.13 10.17 6.31
C THR A 32 7.02 9.07 5.26
N VAL A 33 6.47 9.38 4.08
CA VAL A 33 6.38 8.42 2.97
C VAL A 33 7.76 8.02 2.44
N HIS A 34 8.72 8.94 2.42
CA HIS A 34 10.10 8.65 2.04
C HIS A 34 10.76 7.64 2.97
N TYR A 35 10.56 7.76 4.28
CA TYR A 35 11.10 6.81 5.25
C TYR A 35 10.48 5.41 5.10
N TRP A 36 9.17 5.35 4.83
CA TRP A 36 8.46 4.10 4.53
C TRP A 36 8.95 3.44 3.25
N PHE A 37 9.08 4.22 2.16
CA PHE A 37 9.52 3.72 0.86
C PHE A 37 10.97 3.20 0.90
N ASN A 38 11.85 3.89 1.63
CA ASN A 38 13.24 3.48 1.78
C ASN A 38 13.43 2.43 2.89
N GLU A 39 12.33 1.95 3.50
CA GLU A 39 12.36 0.89 4.52
C GLU A 39 13.21 1.27 5.74
N THR A 40 13.37 2.56 6.00
CA THR A 40 14.11 3.12 7.15
C THR A 40 13.24 3.23 8.40
N GLN A 41 11.94 3.45 8.19
CA GLN A 41 10.90 3.37 9.20
C GLN A 41 9.72 2.65 8.54
N ASP A 42 9.11 1.68 9.20
CA ASP A 42 7.94 1.02 8.64
C ASP A 42 6.65 1.79 8.99
N PRO A 43 5.62 1.74 8.12
CA PRO A 43 4.27 2.15 8.48
C PRO A 43 3.79 1.35 9.70
N GLN A 44 3.24 2.06 10.68
CA GLN A 44 2.57 1.47 11.83
C GLN A 44 1.20 0.89 11.41
N ALA A 45 0.62 0.01 12.23
CA ALA A 45 -0.64 -0.68 11.88
C ALA A 45 -1.82 0.28 11.64
N ASP A 46 -1.83 1.42 12.34
CA ASP A 46 -2.79 2.51 12.20
C ASP A 46 -2.64 3.29 10.88
N ALA A 47 -1.46 3.30 10.27
CA ALA A 47 -1.22 3.91 8.97
C ALA A 47 -1.72 3.05 7.79
N ILE A 48 -1.89 1.74 7.97
CA ILE A 48 -2.29 0.82 6.90
C ILE A 48 -3.65 1.19 6.29
N PRO A 49 -4.73 1.44 7.06
CA PRO A 49 -6.01 1.87 6.48
C PRO A 49 -5.90 3.19 5.72
N ALA A 50 -5.10 4.14 6.22
CA ALA A 50 -4.89 5.44 5.56
C ALA A 50 -4.12 5.31 4.24
N ILE A 51 -3.12 4.42 4.19
CA ILE A 51 -2.40 4.09 2.95
C ILE A 51 -3.35 3.48 1.93
N VAL A 52 -4.17 2.50 2.33
CA VAL A 52 -5.15 1.84 1.45
C VAL A 52 -6.13 2.86 0.88
N ALA A 53 -6.74 3.69 1.72
CA ALA A 53 -7.69 4.71 1.28
C ALA A 53 -7.06 5.72 0.32
N ALA A 54 -5.82 6.14 0.58
CA ALA A 54 -5.11 7.08 -0.29
C ALA A 54 -4.72 6.44 -1.63
N LEU A 55 -4.27 5.18 -1.62
CA LEU A 55 -4.01 4.44 -2.85
C LEU A 55 -5.30 4.22 -3.64
N GLU A 56 -6.42 3.92 -2.98
CA GLU A 56 -7.71 3.70 -3.63
C GLU A 56 -8.22 4.97 -4.33
N ALA A 57 -8.02 6.14 -3.68
CA ALA A 57 -8.33 7.43 -4.28
C ALA A 57 -7.40 7.79 -5.46
N ILE A 58 -6.17 7.26 -5.50
CA ILE A 58 -5.21 7.49 -6.59
C ILE A 58 -5.44 6.54 -7.77
N GLU A 59 -5.54 5.25 -7.47
CA GLU A 59 -5.68 4.12 -8.38
C GLU A 59 -6.22 2.90 -7.60
N PRO A 60 -7.50 2.53 -7.77
CA PRO A 60 -8.12 1.42 -7.03
C PRO A 60 -7.36 0.09 -7.14
N ALA A 61 -6.73 -0.19 -8.29
CA ALA A 61 -5.95 -1.41 -8.46
C ALA A 61 -4.67 -1.41 -7.59
N ALA A 62 -4.08 -0.23 -7.33
CA ALA A 62 -2.89 -0.10 -6.48
C ALA A 62 -3.21 -0.42 -5.01
N ALA A 63 -4.39 -0.01 -4.52
CA ALA A 63 -4.84 -0.34 -3.17
C ALA A 63 -4.96 -1.86 -2.97
N ARG A 64 -5.55 -2.54 -3.95
CA ARG A 64 -5.65 -4.01 -3.95
C ARG A 64 -4.28 -4.67 -3.97
N ALA A 65 -3.38 -4.23 -4.86
CA ALA A 65 -2.03 -4.77 -4.95
C ALA A 65 -1.23 -4.58 -3.65
N PHE A 66 -1.37 -3.41 -3.01
CA PHE A 66 -0.76 -3.15 -1.70
C PHE A 66 -1.25 -4.12 -0.64
N LEU A 67 -2.57 -4.34 -0.55
CA LEU A 67 -3.14 -5.30 0.41
C LEU A 67 -2.69 -6.73 0.13
N GLU A 68 -2.66 -7.17 -1.12
CA GLU A 68 -2.18 -8.50 -1.49
C GLU A 68 -0.70 -8.69 -1.14
N ALA A 69 0.14 -7.68 -1.41
CA ALA A 69 1.55 -7.71 -1.04
C ALA A 69 1.76 -7.67 0.49
N TYR A 70 0.97 -6.86 1.20
CA TYR A 70 1.02 -6.73 2.66
C TYR A 70 0.52 -7.98 3.38
N LEU A 71 -0.53 -8.63 2.89
CA LEU A 71 -1.06 -9.88 3.44
C LEU A 71 -0.30 -11.11 2.91
N GLY A 72 0.46 -10.95 1.82
CA GLY A 72 1.16 -12.00 1.05
C GLY A 72 0.27 -13.17 0.69
N ARG A 73 -0.99 -12.87 0.34
CA ARG A 73 -1.97 -13.80 -0.22
C ARG A 73 -2.80 -13.05 -1.26
N SER A 74 -3.33 -13.75 -2.24
CA SER A 74 -4.22 -13.11 -3.21
C SER A 74 -5.56 -12.80 -2.56
N LEU A 75 -6.11 -11.61 -2.86
CA LEU A 75 -7.50 -11.28 -2.57
C LEU A 75 -8.43 -11.90 -3.64
N THR A 76 -7.96 -12.78 -4.51
CA THR A 76 -8.85 -13.57 -5.37
C THR A 76 -9.26 -14.88 -4.68
N ASP A 77 -8.40 -15.39 -3.79
CA ASP A 77 -8.60 -16.66 -3.08
C ASP A 77 -9.76 -16.64 -2.06
N TRP A 78 -10.38 -15.48 -1.81
CA TRP A 78 -11.56 -15.36 -0.94
C TRP A 78 -12.88 -15.19 -1.69
N ILE A 79 -12.83 -14.93 -3.01
CA ILE A 79 -14.02 -14.69 -3.85
C ILE A 79 -14.40 -15.95 -4.65
N THR A 80 -13.74 -17.09 -4.42
CA THR A 80 -14.22 -18.36 -4.97
C THR A 80 -15.45 -18.79 -4.17
N PRO A 81 -16.69 -18.72 -4.72
CA PRO A 81 -17.78 -19.45 -4.11
C PRO A 81 -17.38 -20.93 -4.12
N ASP A 82 -17.67 -21.62 -3.02
CA ASP A 82 -17.52 -23.07 -2.93
C ASP A 82 -18.11 -23.70 -4.21
N PRO A 83 -17.36 -24.53 -4.95
CA PRO A 83 -17.94 -25.24 -6.08
C PRO A 83 -19.11 -26.11 -5.57
N PRO A 84 -20.20 -26.22 -6.35
CA PRO A 84 -21.41 -26.93 -5.94
C PRO A 84 -21.18 -28.41 -5.64
#